data_AF-A0A953AI43-F1
#
_entry.id   AF-A0A953AI43-F1
#
_cell.length_a   1.000
_cell.length_b   1.000
_cell.length_c   1.000
_cell.angle_alpha   90.00
_cell.angle_beta   90.00
_cell.angle_gamma   90.00
#
_symmetry.space_group_name_H-M   'P 1'
#
loop_
_entity.id
_entity.type
_entity.pdbx_description
1 polymer ?
#
loop_
_entity_poly.entity_id
_entity_poly.type
_entity_poly.pdbx_seq_one_letter_code
_entity_poly.pdbx_strand_id
1 'polypeptide(L)'
;MPIPDFQSAMLPVLKLAADEQDHTLAEAVEFIAKEFSVTEAERNELLPSGRQRRIHNRVGWANTYLQKAGLLEPNGRGRFRITRRGREVLQAHPDRIDMEFLEQFPEYLAFVSPRRDPGREPTPSTPISESTETPEEVLEESYQELRRRLADELLERIKACSPQFFEKLVVDLLVAMGYGGSRKDAGQAVGQSGDEGIDGIIKEDRLGLDLVFIQAKRWSRTVGRPEVPPGPLWSCCGLFQVARARPARRRAR
;
A
#
# COMPACT_ATOMS: atom_id res chain seq x y z
N MET A 1 -19.89 -3.66 -2.98
CA MET A 1 -18.66 -3.91 -3.76
C MET A 1 -18.97 -3.70 -5.23
N PRO A 2 -18.65 -2.54 -5.83
CA PRO A 2 -19.05 -2.28 -7.22
C PRO A 2 -17.92 -2.33 -8.23
N ILE A 3 -16.64 -2.33 -7.84
CA ILE A 3 -15.55 -2.55 -8.81
C ILE A 3 -15.51 -4.06 -9.11
N PRO A 4 -15.81 -4.49 -10.35
CA PRO A 4 -15.76 -5.91 -10.70
C PRO A 4 -14.34 -6.45 -10.51
N ASP A 5 -14.21 -7.72 -10.18
CA ASP A 5 -12.93 -8.43 -10.29
C ASP A 5 -12.52 -8.55 -11.77
N PHE A 6 -11.25 -8.88 -12.01
CA PHE A 6 -10.74 -8.94 -13.38
C PHE A 6 -11.37 -10.08 -14.21
N GLN A 7 -11.85 -11.15 -13.58
CA GLN A 7 -12.53 -12.25 -14.28
C GLN A 7 -13.92 -11.80 -14.73
N SER A 8 -14.69 -11.19 -13.83
CA SER A 8 -16.01 -10.61 -14.13
C SER A 8 -15.95 -9.51 -15.21
N ALA A 9 -14.82 -8.82 -15.34
CA ALA A 9 -14.60 -7.84 -16.41
C ALA A 9 -14.29 -8.47 -17.79
N MET A 10 -13.89 -9.74 -17.90
CA MET A 10 -13.46 -10.34 -19.17
C MET A 10 -14.58 -10.40 -20.21
N LEU A 11 -15.74 -10.95 -19.87
CA LEU A 11 -16.85 -11.08 -20.82
C LEU A 11 -17.34 -9.69 -21.32
N PRO A 12 -17.58 -8.69 -20.45
CA PRO A 12 -17.95 -7.35 -20.91
C PRO A 12 -16.87 -6.67 -21.76
N VAL A 13 -15.57 -6.85 -21.47
CA VAL A 13 -14.48 -6.35 -22.34
C VAL A 13 -14.52 -7.01 -23.71
N LEU A 14 -14.78 -8.32 -23.79
CA LEU A 14 -14.90 -9.01 -25.08
C LEU A 14 -16.14 -8.52 -25.85
N LYS A 15 -17.27 -8.30 -25.15
CA LYS A 15 -18.51 -7.74 -25.74
C LYS A 15 -18.31 -6.33 -26.29
N LEU A 16 -17.50 -5.49 -25.64
CA LEU A 16 -17.18 -4.16 -26.16
C LEU A 16 -16.58 -4.26 -27.57
N ALA A 17 -15.64 -5.18 -27.79
CA ALA A 17 -14.99 -5.38 -29.08
C ALA A 17 -15.83 -6.14 -30.12
N ALA A 18 -17.09 -6.48 -29.83
CA ALA A 18 -17.95 -7.23 -30.73
C ALA A 18 -18.31 -6.47 -32.01
N ASP A 19 -18.11 -5.15 -32.05
CA ASP A 19 -18.32 -4.30 -33.23
C ASP A 19 -17.19 -4.39 -34.28
N GLU A 20 -16.18 -5.22 -34.02
CA GLU A 20 -14.99 -5.42 -34.87
C GLU A 20 -14.11 -4.16 -35.06
N GLN A 21 -14.31 -3.13 -34.22
CA GLN A 21 -13.52 -1.91 -34.23
C GLN A 21 -12.33 -1.98 -33.26
N ASP A 22 -11.45 -0.98 -33.35
CA ASP A 22 -10.33 -0.84 -32.42
C ASP A 22 -10.78 -0.10 -31.18
N HIS A 23 -10.61 -0.73 -30.02
CA HIS A 23 -10.85 -0.09 -28.73
C HIS A 23 -9.57 0.09 -27.94
N THR A 24 -9.59 1.10 -27.10
CA THR A 24 -8.55 1.42 -26.14
C THR A 24 -8.91 0.88 -24.76
N LEU A 25 -7.88 0.73 -23.91
CA LEU A 25 -8.10 0.35 -22.51
C LEU A 25 -8.95 1.40 -21.75
N ALA A 26 -8.85 2.69 -22.13
CA ALA A 26 -9.66 3.75 -21.53
C ALA A 26 -11.15 3.58 -21.85
N GLU A 27 -11.49 3.24 -23.10
CA GLU A 27 -12.88 2.94 -23.50
C GLU A 27 -13.40 1.69 -22.79
N ALA A 28 -12.55 0.66 -22.64
CA ALA A 28 -12.90 -0.52 -21.85
C ALA A 28 -13.21 -0.17 -20.40
N VAL A 29 -12.39 0.65 -19.74
CA VAL A 29 -12.62 1.09 -18.37
C VAL A 29 -13.94 1.89 -18.24
N GLU A 30 -14.22 2.80 -19.19
CA GLU A 30 -15.48 3.55 -19.19
C GLU A 30 -16.70 2.68 -19.43
N PHE A 31 -16.59 1.69 -20.32
CA PHE A 31 -17.66 0.72 -20.58
C PHE A 31 -17.96 -0.12 -19.33
N ILE A 32 -16.92 -0.67 -18.70
CA ILE A 32 -17.04 -1.46 -17.47
C ILE A 32 -17.60 -0.62 -16.32
N ALA A 33 -17.13 0.62 -16.17
CA ALA A 33 -17.63 1.50 -15.12
C ALA A 33 -19.14 1.78 -15.25
N LYS A 34 -19.65 1.89 -16.48
CA LYS A 34 -21.08 2.07 -16.75
C LYS A 34 -21.86 0.78 -16.49
N GLU A 35 -21.38 -0.34 -17.03
CA GLU A 35 -22.03 -1.66 -16.91
C GLU A 35 -22.23 -2.07 -15.44
N PHE A 36 -21.20 -1.87 -14.62
CA PHE A 36 -21.22 -2.24 -13.20
C PHE A 36 -21.65 -1.10 -12.26
N SER A 37 -22.09 0.04 -12.82
CA SER A 37 -22.52 1.22 -12.04
C SER A 37 -21.49 1.65 -10.98
N VAL A 38 -20.21 1.69 -11.36
CA VAL A 38 -19.09 2.06 -10.48
C VAL A 38 -19.19 3.55 -10.13
N THR A 39 -19.15 3.86 -8.84
CA THR A 39 -19.23 5.25 -8.37
C THR A 39 -17.95 6.03 -8.66
N GLU A 40 -18.02 7.36 -8.59
CA GLU A 40 -16.84 8.21 -8.79
C GLU A 40 -15.74 7.98 -7.73
N ALA A 41 -16.13 7.71 -6.49
CA ALA A 41 -15.20 7.38 -5.42
C ALA A 41 -14.42 6.09 -5.74
N GLU A 42 -15.12 5.06 -6.20
CA GLU A 42 -14.54 3.76 -6.58
C GLU A 42 -13.71 3.85 -7.86
N ARG A 43 -14.15 4.67 -8.83
CA ARG A 43 -13.38 4.95 -10.05
C ARG A 43 -12.02 5.59 -9.73
N ASN A 44 -11.95 6.36 -8.64
CA ASN A 44 -10.74 7.00 -8.16
C ASN A 44 -9.98 6.19 -7.10
N GLU A 45 -10.45 4.98 -6.75
CA GLU A 45 -9.76 4.11 -5.81
C GLU A 45 -8.40 3.69 -6.38
N LEU A 46 -7.33 3.97 -5.62
CA LEU A 46 -5.97 3.60 -5.95
C LEU A 46 -5.61 2.26 -5.31
N LEU A 47 -4.73 1.51 -5.97
CA LEU A 47 -4.02 0.41 -5.32
C LEU A 47 -3.22 0.94 -4.12
N PRO A 48 -2.87 0.10 -3.11
CA PRO A 48 -2.11 0.55 -1.95
C PRO A 48 -0.77 1.22 -2.28
N SER A 49 -0.18 0.90 -3.44
CA SER A 49 1.01 1.56 -3.98
C SER A 49 0.82 3.04 -4.37
N GLY A 50 -0.43 3.49 -4.54
CA GLY A 50 -0.79 4.84 -4.97
C GLY A 50 -0.53 5.14 -6.45
N ARG A 51 -0.06 4.16 -7.24
CA ARG A 51 0.41 4.39 -8.62
C ARG A 51 -0.65 4.20 -9.69
N GLN A 52 -1.61 3.32 -9.46
CA GLN A 52 -2.64 2.94 -10.43
C GLN A 52 -4.02 2.89 -9.77
N ARG A 53 -5.06 3.18 -10.56
CA ARG A 53 -6.45 2.98 -10.14
C ARG A 53 -6.80 1.50 -10.20
N ARG A 54 -7.53 1.00 -9.20
CA ARG A 54 -7.90 -0.41 -9.10
C ARG A 54 -8.68 -0.90 -10.33
N ILE A 55 -9.68 -0.13 -10.76
CA ILE A 55 -10.47 -0.46 -11.97
C ILE A 55 -9.60 -0.57 -13.23
N HIS A 56 -8.64 0.33 -13.40
CA HIS A 56 -7.75 0.35 -14.57
C HIS A 56 -6.81 -0.86 -14.56
N ASN A 57 -6.35 -1.27 -13.38
CA ASN A 57 -5.55 -2.47 -13.20
C ASN A 57 -6.34 -3.73 -13.58
N ARG A 58 -7.54 -3.90 -13.01
CA ARG A 58 -8.40 -5.08 -13.23
C ARG A 58 -8.84 -5.22 -14.69
N VAL A 59 -9.27 -4.13 -15.33
CA VAL A 59 -9.62 -4.14 -16.76
C VAL A 59 -8.38 -4.39 -17.63
N GLY A 60 -7.21 -3.88 -17.23
CA GLY A 60 -5.94 -4.15 -17.90
C GLY A 60 -5.57 -5.63 -17.89
N TRP A 61 -5.76 -6.31 -16.75
CA TRP A 61 -5.57 -7.75 -16.61
C TRP A 61 -6.59 -8.56 -17.41
N ALA A 62 -7.87 -8.18 -17.37
CA ALA A 62 -8.91 -8.79 -18.19
C ALA A 62 -8.54 -8.78 -19.68
N ASN A 63 -8.15 -7.60 -20.21
CA ASN A 63 -7.69 -7.47 -21.58
C ASN A 63 -6.42 -8.32 -21.86
N THR A 64 -5.47 -8.35 -20.92
CA THR A 64 -4.24 -9.14 -21.08
C THR A 64 -4.56 -10.63 -21.20
N TYR A 65 -5.40 -11.18 -20.32
CA TYR A 65 -5.76 -12.60 -20.37
C TYR A 65 -6.54 -12.97 -21.63
N LEU A 66 -7.48 -12.12 -22.07
CA LEU A 66 -8.20 -12.30 -23.34
C LEU A 66 -7.25 -12.28 -24.55
N GLN A 67 -6.23 -11.41 -24.55
CA GLN A 67 -5.22 -11.39 -25.61
C GLN A 67 -4.33 -12.64 -25.58
N LYS A 68 -3.95 -13.12 -24.39
CA LYS A 68 -3.16 -14.36 -24.24
C LYS A 68 -3.95 -15.61 -24.64
N ALA A 69 -5.28 -15.59 -24.51
CA ALA A 69 -6.16 -16.63 -25.02
C ALA A 69 -6.46 -16.51 -26.53
N GLY A 70 -5.97 -15.47 -27.20
CA GLY A 70 -6.21 -15.22 -28.62
C GLY A 70 -7.65 -14.81 -28.94
N LEU A 71 -8.42 -14.36 -27.95
CA LEU A 71 -9.79 -13.84 -28.13
C LEU A 71 -9.77 -12.37 -28.59
N LEU A 72 -8.76 -11.62 -28.13
CA LEU A 72 -8.44 -10.28 -28.57
C LEU A 72 -7.04 -10.26 -29.19
N GLU A 73 -6.79 -9.32 -30.10
CA GLU A 73 -5.47 -9.06 -30.66
C GLU A 73 -5.09 -7.59 -30.52
N PRO A 74 -3.80 -7.26 -30.34
CA PRO A 74 -3.34 -5.89 -30.32
C PRO A 74 -3.41 -5.27 -31.72
N ASN A 75 -3.99 -4.08 -31.85
CA ASN A 75 -4.04 -3.35 -33.13
C ASN A 75 -3.53 -1.91 -32.99
N GLY A 76 -2.21 -1.79 -32.80
CA GLY A 76 -1.52 -0.52 -32.56
C GLY A 76 -1.29 -0.22 -31.07
N ARG A 77 -0.79 0.98 -30.79
CA ARG A 77 -0.34 1.34 -29.43
C ARG A 77 -1.54 1.50 -28.49
N GLY A 78 -1.68 0.56 -27.55
CA GLY A 78 -2.73 0.59 -26.52
C GLY A 78 -4.14 0.30 -27.03
N ARG A 79 -4.25 -0.29 -28.23
CA ARG A 79 -5.51 -0.65 -28.86
C ARG A 79 -5.62 -2.15 -29.04
N PHE A 80 -6.85 -2.66 -28.99
CA PHE A 80 -7.17 -4.07 -29.19
C PHE A 80 -8.42 -4.21 -30.04
N ARG A 81 -8.53 -5.36 -30.72
CA ARG A 81 -9.68 -5.75 -31.56
C ARG A 81 -10.04 -7.21 -31.28
N ILE A 82 -11.30 -7.57 -31.51
CA ILE A 82 -11.73 -8.98 -31.43
C ILE A 82 -11.16 -9.82 -32.57
N THR A 83 -10.74 -11.04 -32.25
CA THR A 83 -10.29 -12.02 -33.26
C THR A 83 -11.46 -12.83 -33.82
N ARG A 84 -11.22 -13.65 -34.85
CA ARG A 84 -12.20 -14.66 -35.30
C ARG A 84 -12.64 -15.57 -34.16
N ARG A 85 -11.70 -16.05 -33.35
CA ARG A 85 -11.96 -16.92 -32.19
C ARG A 85 -12.80 -16.19 -31.13
N GLY A 86 -12.49 -14.92 -30.85
CA GLY A 86 -13.29 -14.09 -29.94
C GLY A 86 -14.75 -13.99 -30.37
N ARG A 87 -15.01 -13.83 -31.68
CA ARG A 87 -16.37 -13.79 -32.22
C ARG A 87 -17.09 -15.13 -32.11
N GLU A 88 -16.41 -16.23 -32.41
CA GLU A 88 -16.96 -17.59 -32.24
C GLU A 88 -17.36 -17.83 -30.77
N VAL A 89 -16.54 -17.39 -29.81
CA VAL A 89 -16.88 -17.45 -28.38
C VAL A 89 -18.10 -16.60 -28.05
N LEU A 90 -18.21 -15.36 -28.55
CA LEU A 90 -19.39 -14.53 -28.30
C LEU A 90 -20.67 -15.11 -28.90
N GLN A 91 -20.59 -15.76 -30.06
CA GLN A 91 -21.72 -16.43 -30.70
C GLN A 91 -22.21 -17.66 -29.92
N ALA A 92 -21.33 -18.30 -29.15
CA ALA A 92 -21.70 -19.37 -28.24
C ALA A 92 -22.45 -18.87 -26.99
N HIS A 93 -22.61 -17.55 -26.82
CA HIS A 93 -23.30 -16.90 -25.71
C HIS A 93 -22.88 -17.43 -24.32
N PRO A 94 -21.58 -17.37 -23.97
CA PRO A 94 -21.12 -17.79 -22.65
C PRO A 94 -21.71 -16.89 -21.57
N ASP A 95 -22.18 -17.51 -20.47
CA ASP A 95 -22.65 -16.78 -19.29
C ASP A 95 -21.52 -16.05 -18.58
N ARG A 96 -20.30 -16.64 -18.60
CA ARG A 96 -19.10 -16.08 -17.98
C ARG A 96 -17.86 -16.48 -18.77
N ILE A 97 -16.87 -15.58 -18.78
CA ILE A 97 -15.49 -15.88 -19.21
C ILE A 97 -14.61 -15.62 -17.99
N ASP A 98 -14.04 -16.68 -17.44
CA ASP A 98 -13.12 -16.66 -16.30
C ASP A 98 -11.84 -17.45 -16.66
N MET A 99 -10.92 -17.57 -15.71
CA MET A 99 -9.64 -18.24 -15.98
C MET A 99 -9.84 -19.70 -16.37
N GLU A 100 -10.77 -20.41 -15.72
CA GLU A 100 -11.17 -21.78 -16.07
C GLU A 100 -11.67 -21.88 -17.51
N PHE A 101 -12.53 -20.94 -17.94
CA PHE A 101 -12.96 -20.86 -19.33
C PHE A 101 -11.79 -20.64 -20.29
N LEU A 102 -10.77 -19.87 -19.91
CA LEU A 102 -9.61 -19.62 -20.78
C LEU A 102 -8.64 -20.80 -20.89
N GLU A 103 -8.67 -21.76 -19.95
CA GLU A 103 -7.83 -22.96 -19.98
C GLU A 103 -8.08 -23.86 -21.20
N GLN A 104 -9.22 -23.72 -21.87
CA GLN A 104 -9.48 -24.41 -23.14
C GLN A 104 -8.57 -23.95 -24.29
N PHE A 105 -7.89 -22.79 -24.15
CA PHE A 105 -7.03 -22.23 -25.20
C PHE A 105 -5.55 -22.58 -24.95
N PRO A 106 -4.87 -23.27 -25.89
CA PRO A 106 -3.47 -23.65 -25.74
C PRO A 106 -2.52 -22.48 -25.48
N GLU A 107 -2.79 -21.32 -26.10
CA GLU A 107 -1.96 -20.12 -25.95
C GLU A 107 -2.06 -19.54 -24.54
N TYR A 108 -3.23 -19.65 -23.90
CA TYR A 108 -3.44 -19.26 -22.52
C TYR A 108 -2.73 -20.22 -21.56
N LEU A 109 -2.87 -21.53 -21.78
CA LEU A 109 -2.16 -22.54 -20.98
C LEU A 109 -0.64 -22.37 -21.04
N ALA A 110 -0.09 -22.05 -22.22
CA ALA A 110 1.34 -21.79 -22.38
C ALA A 110 1.81 -20.52 -21.65
N PHE A 111 0.90 -19.56 -21.41
CA PHE A 111 1.17 -18.34 -20.66
C PHE A 111 1.09 -18.55 -19.14
N VAL A 112 0.08 -19.29 -18.66
CA VAL A 112 -0.12 -19.56 -17.23
C VAL A 112 0.81 -20.65 -16.71
N SER A 113 1.16 -21.63 -17.54
CA SER A 113 2.08 -22.69 -17.14
C SER A 113 3.45 -22.10 -16.77
N PRO A 114 3.91 -22.28 -15.53
CA PRO A 114 5.28 -21.94 -15.18
C PRO A 114 6.21 -22.68 -16.14
N ARG A 115 7.25 -22.02 -16.64
CA ARG A 115 8.40 -22.75 -17.19
C ARG A 115 8.87 -23.67 -16.08
N ARG A 116 8.54 -24.96 -16.19
CA ARG A 116 8.91 -25.98 -15.22
C ARG A 116 10.43 -26.05 -15.25
N ASP A 117 11.06 -25.52 -14.22
CA ASP A 117 12.46 -25.77 -13.95
C ASP A 117 12.54 -27.23 -13.47
N PRO A 118 13.22 -28.15 -14.18
CA PRO A 118 13.15 -29.58 -13.92
C PRO A 118 13.68 -30.04 -12.54
N GLY A 119 14.07 -29.11 -11.65
CA GLY A 119 14.54 -29.38 -10.29
C GLY A 119 13.72 -28.76 -9.16
N ARG A 120 12.59 -28.09 -9.42
CA ARG A 120 11.78 -27.45 -8.36
C ARG A 120 10.52 -28.26 -8.05
N GLU A 121 10.44 -28.80 -6.84
CA GLU A 121 9.20 -29.44 -6.36
C GLU A 121 8.04 -28.45 -6.39
N PRO A 122 6.84 -28.89 -6.81
CA PRO A 122 5.66 -28.04 -6.82
C PRO A 122 5.29 -27.68 -5.39
N THR A 123 5.52 -26.43 -5.00
CA THR A 123 4.94 -25.86 -3.77
C THR A 123 3.42 -25.84 -3.90
N PRO A 124 2.66 -26.15 -2.83
CA PRO A 124 1.21 -26.02 -2.83
C PRO A 124 0.87 -24.53 -2.87
N SER A 125 0.67 -23.99 -4.06
CA SER A 125 0.07 -22.67 -4.28
C SER A 125 -1.43 -22.85 -4.50
N THR A 126 -2.24 -21.95 -3.94
CA THR A 126 -3.67 -21.82 -4.25
C THR A 126 -3.86 -21.83 -5.77
N PRO A 127 -4.83 -22.59 -6.31
CA PRO A 127 -5.08 -22.60 -7.75
C PRO A 127 -5.35 -21.17 -8.22
N ILE A 128 -4.59 -20.72 -9.23
CA ILE A 128 -4.71 -19.38 -9.81
C ILE A 128 -6.18 -19.13 -10.23
N SER A 129 -6.92 -20.15 -10.63
CA SER A 129 -8.33 -20.06 -11.04
C SER A 129 -9.27 -19.46 -9.98
N GLU A 130 -8.98 -19.63 -8.69
CA GLU A 130 -9.84 -19.14 -7.59
C GLU A 130 -9.59 -17.68 -7.20
N SER A 131 -8.52 -17.04 -7.72
CA SER A 131 -8.19 -15.67 -7.31
C SER A 131 -9.09 -14.64 -8.00
N THR A 132 -9.74 -13.79 -7.21
CA THR A 132 -10.47 -12.60 -7.70
C THR A 132 -9.57 -11.36 -7.80
N GLU A 133 -8.36 -11.46 -7.26
CA GLU A 133 -7.38 -10.38 -7.22
C GLU A 133 -6.35 -10.52 -8.34
N THR A 134 -5.90 -9.38 -8.87
CA THR A 134 -4.85 -9.41 -9.87
C THR A 134 -3.51 -9.79 -9.23
N PRO A 135 -2.54 -10.32 -10.00
CA PRO A 135 -1.21 -10.63 -9.48
C PRO A 135 -0.52 -9.43 -8.79
N GLU A 136 -0.78 -8.21 -9.28
CA GLU A 136 -0.25 -6.99 -8.66
C GLU A 136 -0.94 -6.65 -7.34
N GLU A 137 -2.27 -6.86 -7.23
CA GLU A 137 -3.02 -6.71 -5.98
C GLU A 137 -2.48 -7.68 -4.92
N VAL A 138 -2.34 -8.97 -5.26
CA VAL A 138 -1.82 -10.01 -4.35
C VAL A 138 -0.41 -9.66 -3.84
N LEU A 139 0.47 -9.21 -4.74
CA LEU A 139 1.83 -8.82 -4.37
C LEU A 139 1.85 -7.62 -3.42
N GLU A 140 1.04 -6.60 -3.71
CA GLU A 140 0.98 -5.40 -2.90
C GLU A 140 0.39 -5.68 -1.52
N GLU A 141 -0.67 -6.49 -1.43
CA GLU A 141 -1.26 -6.88 -0.16
C GLU A 141 -0.29 -7.69 0.70
N SER A 142 0.41 -8.65 0.08
CA SER A 142 1.48 -9.42 0.74
C SER A 142 2.59 -8.52 1.27
N TYR A 143 2.97 -7.49 0.50
CA TYR A 143 3.98 -6.51 0.91
C TYR A 143 3.50 -5.66 2.11
N GLN A 144 2.26 -5.18 2.10
CA GLN A 144 1.69 -4.42 3.20
C GLN A 144 1.55 -5.28 4.47
N GLU A 145 1.18 -6.55 4.32
CA GLU A 145 1.14 -7.49 5.43
C GLU A 145 2.53 -7.70 6.02
N LEU A 146 3.54 -7.95 5.19
CA LEU A 146 4.92 -8.11 5.63
C LEU A 146 5.42 -6.86 6.38
N ARG A 147 5.12 -5.67 5.85
CA ARG A 147 5.48 -4.40 6.49
C ARG A 147 4.80 -4.23 7.84
N ARG A 148 3.52 -4.60 7.96
CA ARG A 148 2.77 -4.54 9.24
C ARG A 148 3.37 -5.49 10.27
N ARG A 149 3.61 -6.74 9.88
CA ARG A 149 4.27 -7.73 10.74
C ARG A 149 5.64 -7.26 11.20
N LEU A 150 6.44 -6.67 10.30
CA LEU A 150 7.73 -6.09 10.65
C LEU A 150 7.60 -4.92 11.63
N ALA A 151 6.63 -4.03 11.43
CA ALA A 151 6.37 -2.92 12.34
C ALA A 151 5.98 -3.41 13.74
N ASP A 152 5.12 -4.42 13.83
CA ASP A 152 4.71 -5.04 15.09
C ASP A 152 5.90 -5.72 15.78
N GLU A 153 6.73 -6.45 15.03
CA GLU A 153 7.94 -7.09 15.57
C GLU A 153 8.94 -6.05 16.10
N LEU A 154 9.18 -4.98 15.36
CA LEU A 154 10.03 -3.87 15.81
C LEU A 154 9.48 -3.21 17.05
N LEU A 155 8.16 -2.99 17.11
CA LEU A 155 7.51 -2.39 18.27
C LEU A 155 7.68 -3.24 19.52
N GLU A 156 7.49 -4.56 19.41
CA GLU A 156 7.70 -5.48 20.53
C GLU A 156 9.17 -5.52 20.97
N ARG A 157 10.12 -5.50 20.03
CA ARG A 157 11.55 -5.39 20.37
C ARG A 157 11.86 -4.09 21.11
N ILE A 158 11.32 -2.96 20.64
CA ILE A 158 11.50 -1.64 21.29
C ILE A 158 10.90 -1.63 22.69
N LYS A 159 9.71 -2.24 22.89
CA LYS A 159 9.10 -2.39 24.22
C LYS A 159 9.96 -3.24 25.15
N ALA A 160 10.67 -4.25 24.64
CA ALA A 160 11.53 -5.12 25.44
C ALA A 160 12.90 -4.52 25.79
N CYS A 161 13.34 -3.43 25.14
CA CYS A 161 14.64 -2.81 25.40
C CYS A 161 14.73 -2.15 26.79
N SER A 162 15.95 -1.83 27.23
CA SER A 162 16.18 -1.05 28.46
C SER A 162 15.67 0.40 28.32
N PRO A 163 15.21 1.06 29.41
CA PRO A 163 14.79 2.47 29.39
C PRO A 163 15.82 3.41 28.76
N GLN A 164 17.09 3.29 29.14
CA GLN A 164 18.20 4.10 28.64
C GLN A 164 18.38 3.98 27.10
N PHE A 165 18.21 2.77 26.56
CA PHE A 165 18.24 2.55 25.11
C PHE A 165 17.02 3.18 24.43
N PHE A 166 15.85 3.09 25.04
CA PHE A 166 14.62 3.68 24.51
C PHE A 166 14.69 5.19 24.44
N GLU A 167 15.19 5.85 25.49
CA GLU A 167 15.43 7.30 25.53
C GLU A 167 16.34 7.73 24.37
N LYS A 168 17.48 7.05 24.22
CA LYS A 168 18.41 7.30 23.12
C LYS A 168 17.76 7.07 21.76
N LEU A 169 17.01 5.98 21.59
CA LEU A 169 16.31 5.66 20.34
C LEU A 169 15.31 6.76 19.95
N VAL A 170 14.56 7.31 20.90
CA VAL A 170 13.61 8.40 20.64
C VAL A 170 14.34 9.68 20.21
N VAL A 171 15.46 10.01 20.86
CA VAL A 171 16.28 11.17 20.46
C VAL A 171 16.87 10.97 19.07
N ASP A 172 17.46 9.79 18.80
CA ASP A 172 18.04 9.44 17.49
C ASP A 172 16.97 9.48 16.38
N LEU A 173 15.75 9.00 16.64
CA LEU A 173 14.63 9.04 15.71
C LEU A 173 14.23 10.48 15.37
N LEU A 174 14.07 11.35 16.37
CA LEU A 174 13.69 12.74 16.15
C LEU A 174 14.77 13.49 15.35
N VAL A 175 16.05 13.24 15.64
CA VAL A 175 17.16 13.80 14.85
C VAL A 175 17.12 13.30 13.41
N ALA A 176 16.90 11.99 13.20
CA ALA A 176 16.80 11.41 11.86
C ALA A 176 15.58 11.92 11.06
N MET A 177 14.48 12.26 11.73
CA MET A 177 13.31 12.92 11.13
C MET A 177 13.55 14.41 10.80
N GLY A 178 14.72 14.96 11.15
CA GLY A 178 15.14 16.32 10.82
C GLY A 178 14.86 17.35 11.92
N TYR A 179 14.44 16.93 13.12
CA TYR A 179 14.38 17.82 14.28
C TYR A 179 15.81 18.07 14.78
N GLY A 180 16.20 19.32 15.06
CA GLY A 180 17.55 19.63 15.61
C GLY A 180 18.51 20.44 14.72
N GLY A 181 18.19 20.67 13.45
CA GLY A 181 19.03 21.46 12.54
C GLY A 181 20.32 20.75 12.06
N SER A 182 21.25 21.50 11.44
CA SER A 182 22.30 20.95 10.55
C SER A 182 23.67 20.64 11.20
N ARG A 183 23.76 20.44 12.53
CA ARG A 183 25.06 20.23 13.22
C ARG A 183 25.03 19.03 14.17
N LYS A 184 26.22 18.49 14.46
CA LYS A 184 26.48 17.37 15.40
C LYS A 184 25.90 17.56 16.82
N ASP A 185 25.45 18.76 17.18
CA ASP A 185 24.83 19.13 18.47
C ASP A 185 23.29 19.27 18.40
N ALA A 186 22.66 18.74 17.34
CA ALA A 186 21.23 18.85 17.05
C ALA A 186 20.32 18.14 18.08
N GLY A 187 20.79 17.03 18.65
CA GLY A 187 20.16 16.32 19.75
C GLY A 187 21.22 15.82 20.69
N GLN A 188 21.26 16.35 21.92
CA GLN A 188 22.04 15.74 22.99
C GLN A 188 21.06 14.92 23.85
N ALA A 189 21.26 13.60 23.88
CA ALA A 189 20.68 12.75 24.92
C ALA A 189 21.41 13.09 26.22
N VAL A 190 20.78 13.89 27.06
CA VAL A 190 21.31 14.29 28.38
C VAL A 190 20.51 13.52 29.41
N GLY A 191 20.89 12.26 29.64
CA GLY A 191 20.34 11.46 30.74
C GLY A 191 21.39 11.41 31.85
N GLN A 192 21.24 12.25 32.87
CA GLN A 192 22.04 12.17 34.10
C GLN A 192 21.11 12.24 35.31
N SER A 193 21.26 11.30 36.24
CA SER A 193 20.46 11.24 37.46
C SER A 193 20.43 12.60 38.20
N GLY A 194 19.26 13.27 38.16
CA GLY A 194 19.03 14.59 38.76
C GLY A 194 18.35 15.63 37.85
N ASP A 195 17.91 15.24 36.66
CA ASP A 195 17.45 16.08 35.55
C ASP A 195 15.91 16.23 35.40
N GLU A 196 15.15 16.06 36.49
CA GLU A 196 13.67 16.13 36.49
C GLU A 196 12.97 15.20 35.47
N GLY A 197 13.68 14.21 34.92
CA GLY A 197 13.15 13.25 33.94
C GLY A 197 13.14 13.77 32.50
N ILE A 198 14.09 14.62 32.13
CA ILE A 198 14.34 15.06 30.75
C ILE A 198 15.27 14.06 30.08
N ASP A 199 14.83 13.44 28.98
CA ASP A 199 15.56 12.37 28.30
C ASP A 199 16.39 12.87 27.10
N GLY A 200 16.08 14.07 26.60
CA GLY A 200 16.86 14.70 25.52
C GLY A 200 16.52 16.17 25.27
N ILE A 201 17.45 16.89 24.67
CA ILE A 201 17.27 18.31 24.31
C ILE A 201 17.62 18.47 22.82
N ILE A 202 16.66 18.99 22.04
CA ILE A 202 16.79 19.28 20.61
C ILE A 202 16.66 20.79 20.36
N LYS A 203 17.47 21.33 19.46
CA LYS A 203 17.36 22.74 19.02
C LYS A 203 16.37 22.84 17.84
N GLU A 204 15.30 23.62 17.98
CA GLU A 204 14.28 23.75 16.92
C GLU A 204 14.84 24.44 15.67
N ASP A 205 15.82 25.34 15.84
CA ASP A 205 16.42 26.13 14.77
C ASP A 205 17.95 26.01 14.70
N ARG A 206 18.51 26.50 13.59
CA ARG A 206 19.97 26.54 13.36
C ARG A 206 20.71 27.49 14.31
N LEU A 207 20.00 28.45 14.90
CA LEU A 207 20.58 29.46 15.80
C LEU A 207 20.61 28.98 17.26
N GLY A 208 19.90 27.90 17.59
CA GLY A 208 19.77 27.34 18.93
C GLY A 208 18.96 28.20 19.89
N LEU A 209 18.05 29.05 19.38
CA LEU A 209 17.30 30.00 20.21
C LEU A 209 16.09 29.34 20.87
N ASP A 210 15.48 28.38 20.18
CA ASP A 210 14.36 27.60 20.69
C ASP A 210 14.82 26.16 21.00
N LEU A 211 14.54 25.72 22.23
CA LEU A 211 14.85 24.38 22.73
C LEU A 211 13.58 23.55 22.88
N VAL A 212 13.66 22.30 22.45
CA VAL A 212 12.64 21.26 22.64
C VAL A 212 13.21 20.25 23.63
N PHE A 213 12.59 20.16 24.79
CA PHE A 213 12.87 19.13 25.77
C PHE A 213 12.06 17.89 25.44
N ILE A 214 12.66 16.71 25.57
CA ILE A 214 12.03 15.44 25.24
C ILE A 214 11.96 14.60 26.49
N GLN A 215 10.82 13.97 26.71
CA GLN A 215 10.62 12.99 27.75
C GLN A 215 10.03 11.71 27.12
N ALA A 216 10.85 10.70 26.94
CA ALA A 216 10.51 9.40 26.38
C ALA A 216 10.01 8.44 27.47
N LYS A 217 8.68 8.33 27.62
CA LYS A 217 8.07 7.32 28.50
C LYS A 217 7.64 6.08 27.72
N ARG A 218 8.09 4.91 28.19
CA ARG A 218 7.67 3.62 27.67
C ARG A 218 6.40 3.14 28.37
N TRP A 219 5.33 2.96 27.61
CA TRP A 219 4.05 2.44 28.11
C TRP A 219 3.74 1.06 27.54
N SER A 220 3.10 0.21 28.34
CA SER A 220 2.68 -1.14 27.92
C SER A 220 1.35 -1.13 27.16
N ARG A 221 0.54 -0.07 27.29
CA ARG A 221 -0.75 0.10 26.63
C ARG A 221 -0.77 1.38 25.79
N THR A 222 -1.74 1.46 24.87
CA THR A 222 -2.04 2.68 24.12
C THR A 222 -2.46 3.78 25.10
N VAL A 223 -1.66 4.84 25.16
CA VAL A 223 -1.90 5.99 26.06
C VAL A 223 -3.01 6.87 25.48
N GLY A 224 -4.07 7.11 26.27
CA GLY A 224 -5.15 8.02 25.92
C GLY A 224 -4.90 9.45 26.43
N ARG A 225 -5.64 10.44 25.89
CA ARG A 225 -5.56 11.86 26.32
C ARG A 225 -5.66 12.15 27.83
N PRO A 226 -6.43 11.41 28.67
CA PRO A 226 -6.57 11.77 30.08
C PRO A 226 -5.46 11.24 31.02
N GLU A 227 -4.60 10.31 30.57
CA GLU A 227 -3.50 9.76 31.39
C GLU A 227 -2.25 10.67 31.41
N VAL A 228 -2.42 11.88 30.90
CA VAL A 228 -1.39 12.83 30.54
C VAL A 228 -1.55 14.06 31.47
N PRO A 229 -0.58 14.39 32.36
CA PRO A 229 -0.72 15.54 33.25
C PRO A 229 -1.00 16.84 32.46
N PRO A 230 -1.90 17.72 32.92
CA PRO A 230 -2.20 18.95 32.20
C PRO A 230 -1.03 19.94 32.31
N GLY A 231 -0.35 20.21 31.20
CA GLY A 231 0.68 21.25 31.06
C GLY A 231 0.65 21.89 29.67
N PRO A 232 1.36 23.01 29.42
CA PRO A 232 1.19 23.78 28.19
C PRO A 232 1.78 23.03 26.99
N LEU A 233 0.93 22.75 25.99
CA LEU A 233 1.24 22.20 24.66
C LEU A 233 1.83 20.78 24.61
N TRP A 234 0.94 19.81 24.83
CA TRP A 234 1.23 18.39 24.71
C TRP A 234 0.55 17.85 23.44
N SER A 235 1.32 17.27 22.51
CA SER A 235 0.78 16.58 21.32
C SER A 235 1.14 15.11 21.41
N CYS A 236 0.13 14.24 21.41
CA CYS A 236 0.31 12.78 21.46
C CYS A 236 0.27 12.18 20.04
N CYS A 237 1.30 11.41 19.71
CA CYS A 237 1.21 10.32 18.72
C CYS A 237 1.43 9.02 19.51
N GLY A 238 0.52 8.06 19.37
CA GLY A 238 0.33 6.90 20.25
C GLY A 238 1.62 6.20 20.71
N LEU A 239 1.61 5.74 21.97
CA LEU A 239 2.72 5.17 22.77
C LEU A 239 3.84 6.13 23.19
N PHE A 240 3.90 7.34 22.64
CA PHE A 240 4.95 8.32 22.94
C PHE A 240 4.35 9.63 23.48
N GLN A 241 5.12 10.29 24.34
CA GLN A 241 4.83 11.65 24.79
C GLN A 241 6.01 12.53 24.40
N VAL A 242 5.78 13.64 23.70
CA VAL A 242 6.80 14.67 23.45
C VAL A 242 6.23 15.99 23.96
N ALA A 243 6.90 16.60 24.94
CA ALA A 243 6.41 17.81 25.61
C ALA A 243 7.27 19.01 25.21
N ARG A 244 6.69 20.03 24.59
CA ARG A 244 7.40 21.28 24.30
C ARG A 244 7.46 22.14 25.55
N ALA A 245 8.50 21.99 26.37
CA ALA A 245 8.72 22.91 27.48
C ALA A 245 9.38 24.21 26.98
N ARG A 246 8.64 25.33 26.93
CA ARG A 246 9.26 26.66 26.77
C ARG A 246 9.97 27.03 28.08
N PRO A 247 11.21 27.54 28.06
CA PRO A 247 11.87 27.98 29.28
C PRO A 247 11.00 29.07 29.94
N ALA A 248 10.74 28.90 31.24
CA ALA A 248 10.04 29.91 32.01
C ALA A 248 10.82 31.22 31.88
N ARG A 249 10.17 32.27 31.34
CA ARG A 249 10.73 33.63 31.37
C ARG A 249 11.01 33.95 32.83
N ARG A 250 12.30 33.91 33.23
CA ARG A 250 12.74 34.57 34.46
C ARG A 250 12.30 36.02 34.32
N ARG A 251 11.25 36.42 35.04
CA ARG A 251 10.97 37.84 35.26
C ARG A 251 12.17 38.37 36.03
N ALA A 252 13.04 39.09 35.32
CA ALA A 252 14.01 39.95 35.96
C ALA A 252 13.21 40.93 36.84
N ARG A 253 13.48 40.91 38.14
CA ARG A 253 13.23 42.04 39.03
C ARG A 253 14.47 42.91 39.02
#